data_AF-A0AAV2YJH1-F1
#
_entry.id   AF-A0AAV2YJH1-F1
#
_cell.length_a   1.000
_cell.length_b   1.000
_cell.length_c   1.000
_cell.angle_alpha   90.00
_cell.angle_beta   90.00
_cell.angle_gamma   90.00
#
_symmetry.space_group_name_H-M   'P 1'
#
loop_
_entity.id
_entity.type
_entity.pdbx_description
1 polymer ?
#
loop_
_entity_poly.entity_id
_entity_poly.type
_entity_poly.pdbx_seq_one_letter_code
_entity_poly.pdbx_strand_id
1 'polypeptide(L)'
;PLTSTARPMATSEAMQPVNAAPEDQDQRPLSELLAALQLRYVHRSAKTLWLARTLNVALELHVDKCVIHKSEQDTGARFNRRELLWQDVLGAHVLTTTGDHLDLTTLDVAAMAQGEQKFLLGLFACPSKQRSSTSLKKRKLVEWFYQFDAAHAAATVAVAKWINYLADPRTVDVLAQATSLDSLQRVDYPARKFLVIINPVGGSGRGVQTYENKVAPIFKYANIDATLEITTKAAHGTEIVAKMPLNTYDCVLSVGGDGSLCEVFQGLMQREDWNLAVRQPIGIIPGGSGNGLSASVLHQSNEKPKPSNAAFVLAKGKPQEIDITSVRNGKETMYSFLSFEWALIADVDIESEKLRMLGGMRFVVTFGQHLLITRKEYPGTVWYLEDEQGGAEPLRYFDVHDPASTERPGFDLVDNSAENADESKGGKWKEITGNFHILWIMNVTHAAADAFVAPGAKLDDGYNYIMVLHGDHPRKQLIAILTAIENGKHLEETDAQLIRTRAFKLKTDRPDDLLCVDGEVFEGPYVEGQVHRGLGRIITLPPPHTATKPTAEATS
;
A
#
# COMPACT_ATOMS: atom_id res chain seq x y z
N PRO A 1 -34.48 -9.11 27.78
CA PRO A 1 -34.38 -10.05 26.64
C PRO A 1 -33.97 -9.29 25.36
N LEU A 2 -32.66 -9.26 25.10
CA LEU A 2 -32.01 -9.07 23.80
C LEU A 2 -30.50 -9.22 24.10
N THR A 3 -30.11 -10.47 24.35
CA THR A 3 -28.72 -10.91 24.49
C THR A 3 -28.11 -10.99 23.10
N SER A 4 -27.34 -9.97 22.72
CA SER A 4 -26.46 -10.00 21.55
C SER A 4 -25.12 -10.57 21.99
N THR A 5 -24.89 -11.85 21.69
CA THR A 5 -23.60 -12.50 21.88
C THR A 5 -22.62 -12.01 20.82
N ALA A 6 -21.68 -11.15 21.20
CA ALA A 6 -20.53 -10.81 20.39
C ALA A 6 -19.68 -12.07 20.15
N ARG A 7 -19.43 -12.43 18.88
CA ARG A 7 -18.44 -13.44 18.50
C ARG A 7 -17.03 -12.84 18.70
N PRO A 8 -16.06 -13.58 19.25
CA PRO A 8 -14.67 -13.14 19.28
C PRO A 8 -14.13 -13.05 17.84
N MET A 9 -13.32 -12.02 17.55
CA MET A 9 -12.57 -11.93 16.29
C MET A 9 -11.61 -13.11 16.21
N ALA A 10 -11.87 -14.01 15.28
CA ALA A 10 -11.10 -15.23 15.08
C ALA A 10 -9.67 -14.91 14.61
N THR A 11 -8.70 -15.35 15.40
CA THR A 11 -7.40 -15.78 14.91
C THR A 11 -7.60 -16.87 13.85
N SER A 12 -7.17 -16.63 12.61
CA SER A 12 -6.97 -17.67 11.59
C SER A 12 -8.09 -18.73 11.47
N GLU A 13 -9.36 -18.34 11.51
CA GLU A 13 -10.42 -19.25 11.08
C GLU A 13 -10.52 -19.21 9.56
N ALA A 14 -10.26 -20.35 8.93
CA ALA A 14 -10.49 -20.59 7.52
C ALA A 14 -11.88 -20.07 7.14
N MET A 15 -11.90 -19.06 6.28
CA MET A 15 -13.10 -18.47 5.71
C MET A 15 -13.95 -19.59 5.11
N GLN A 16 -15.04 -19.98 5.78
CA GLN A 16 -15.94 -21.00 5.27
C GLN A 16 -16.51 -20.51 3.93
N PRO A 17 -16.46 -21.33 2.86
CA PRO A 17 -16.96 -20.92 1.55
C PRO A 17 -18.44 -20.57 1.66
N VAL A 18 -18.80 -19.40 1.16
CA VAL A 18 -20.19 -18.97 0.98
C VAL A 18 -20.88 -19.98 0.08
N ASN A 19 -22.12 -20.35 0.45
CA ASN A 19 -23.12 -21.14 -0.27
C ASN A 19 -22.71 -21.58 -1.68
N ALA A 20 -22.70 -22.91 -1.90
CA ALA A 20 -22.42 -23.61 -3.16
C ALA A 20 -22.55 -22.72 -4.39
N ALA A 21 -21.39 -22.30 -4.92
CA ALA A 21 -21.31 -21.77 -6.27
C ALA A 21 -22.04 -22.75 -7.21
N PRO A 22 -22.72 -22.27 -8.29
CA PRO A 22 -23.30 -23.16 -9.27
C PRO A 22 -22.23 -24.20 -9.66
N GLU A 23 -22.58 -25.48 -9.51
CA GLU A 23 -21.64 -26.58 -9.78
C GLU A 23 -20.97 -26.34 -11.12
N ASP A 24 -19.64 -26.40 -11.14
CA ASP A 24 -18.89 -26.29 -12.37
C ASP A 24 -19.45 -27.29 -13.38
N GLN A 25 -19.86 -26.79 -14.54
CA GLN A 25 -20.43 -27.62 -15.59
C GLN A 25 -19.41 -28.62 -16.16
N ASP A 26 -18.12 -28.45 -15.86
CA ASP A 26 -17.02 -29.32 -16.28
C ASP A 26 -16.04 -29.55 -15.11
N GLN A 27 -16.21 -30.67 -14.41
CA GLN A 27 -15.42 -31.05 -13.21
C GLN A 27 -14.23 -31.96 -13.55
N ARG A 28 -13.83 -32.05 -14.82
CA ARG A 28 -12.67 -32.86 -15.22
C ARG A 28 -11.39 -32.38 -14.53
N PRO A 29 -10.40 -33.27 -14.32
CA PRO A 29 -9.07 -32.87 -13.87
C PRO A 29 -8.48 -31.75 -14.74
N LEU A 30 -7.67 -30.86 -14.14
CA LEU A 30 -7.12 -29.71 -14.86
C LEU A 30 -6.28 -30.13 -16.08
N SER A 31 -5.56 -31.25 -15.98
CA SER A 31 -4.81 -31.84 -17.09
C SER A 31 -5.71 -32.21 -18.29
N GLU A 32 -6.90 -32.77 -18.05
CA GLU A 32 -7.88 -33.09 -19.09
C GLU A 32 -8.53 -31.83 -19.68
N LEU A 33 -8.83 -30.84 -18.83
CA LEU A 33 -9.36 -29.55 -19.28
C LEU A 33 -8.37 -28.87 -20.24
N LEU A 34 -7.08 -28.83 -19.87
CA LEU A 34 -6.02 -28.25 -20.69
C LEU A 34 -5.83 -29.03 -22.01
N ALA A 35 -5.93 -30.36 -21.99
CA ALA A 35 -5.87 -31.18 -23.20
C ALA A 35 -7.07 -30.95 -24.14
N ALA A 36 -8.23 -30.59 -23.59
CA ALA A 36 -9.43 -30.28 -24.36
C ALA A 36 -9.48 -28.85 -24.90
N LEU A 37 -8.55 -27.96 -24.49
CA LEU A 37 -8.53 -26.58 -24.95
C LEU A 37 -8.11 -26.48 -26.43
N GLN A 38 -8.92 -25.79 -27.22
CA GLN A 38 -8.53 -25.31 -28.54
C GLN A 38 -8.51 -23.79 -28.58
N LEU A 39 -7.34 -23.24 -28.24
CA LEU A 39 -7.11 -21.80 -28.17
C LEU A 39 -6.32 -21.31 -29.38
N ARG A 40 -6.81 -20.24 -30.01
CA ARG A 40 -6.11 -19.56 -31.11
C ARG A 40 -5.64 -18.19 -30.65
N TYR A 41 -4.33 -18.02 -30.46
CA TYR A 41 -3.79 -16.76 -29.95
C TYR A 41 -3.97 -15.60 -30.92
N VAL A 42 -4.45 -14.47 -30.43
CA VAL A 42 -4.77 -13.28 -31.22
C VAL A 42 -3.58 -12.31 -31.20
N HIS A 43 -2.90 -12.13 -32.34
CA HIS A 43 -1.76 -11.20 -32.41
C HIS A 43 -2.23 -9.74 -32.45
N ARG A 44 -1.80 -8.95 -31.47
CA ARG A 44 -2.29 -7.59 -31.18
C ARG A 44 -1.90 -6.47 -32.17
N SER A 45 -1.57 -6.80 -33.42
CA SER A 45 -1.23 -5.81 -34.46
C SER A 45 -2.44 -5.27 -35.25
N ALA A 46 -3.65 -5.79 -35.01
CA ALA A 46 -4.87 -5.32 -35.68
C ALA A 46 -5.66 -4.32 -34.82
N LYS A 47 -6.34 -3.36 -35.47
CA LYS A 47 -7.21 -2.37 -34.84
C LYS A 47 -8.44 -2.98 -34.15
N THR A 48 -8.81 -4.20 -34.51
CA THR A 48 -9.94 -4.95 -33.96
C THR A 48 -9.46 -6.37 -33.65
N LEU A 49 -9.67 -6.85 -32.41
CA LEU A 49 -9.21 -8.18 -31.96
C LEU A 49 -9.73 -9.32 -32.85
N TRP A 50 -10.87 -9.14 -33.49
CA TRP A 50 -11.47 -10.14 -34.39
C TRP A 50 -10.78 -10.28 -35.77
N LEU A 51 -10.17 -9.21 -36.29
CA LEU A 51 -9.45 -9.21 -37.58
C LEU A 51 -7.96 -9.56 -37.43
N ALA A 52 -7.50 -9.80 -36.20
CA ALA A 52 -6.11 -10.12 -35.93
C ALA A 52 -5.76 -11.53 -36.40
N ARG A 53 -4.60 -11.66 -37.04
CA ARG A 53 -4.04 -12.94 -37.44
C ARG A 53 -3.86 -13.82 -36.20
N THR A 54 -4.40 -15.04 -36.24
CA THR A 54 -4.21 -16.01 -35.17
C THR A 54 -2.88 -16.74 -35.32
N LEU A 55 -2.20 -17.01 -34.21
CA LEU A 55 -0.96 -17.77 -34.15
C LEU A 55 -1.17 -19.02 -33.29
N ASN A 56 -0.39 -20.07 -33.55
CA ASN A 56 -0.35 -21.26 -32.70
C ASN A 56 0.58 -20.98 -31.52
N VAL A 57 0.04 -20.36 -30.47
CA VAL A 57 0.72 -20.10 -29.20
C VAL A 57 -0.04 -20.84 -28.11
N ALA A 58 0.66 -21.68 -27.35
CA ALA A 58 0.10 -22.47 -26.27
C ALA A 58 0.12 -21.71 -24.93
N LEU A 59 -0.78 -22.10 -24.03
CA LEU A 59 -0.85 -21.67 -22.64
C LEU A 59 -0.71 -22.92 -21.76
N GLU A 60 0.37 -22.98 -21.00
CA GLU A 60 0.64 -24.06 -20.04
C GLU A 60 0.52 -23.53 -18.62
N LEU A 61 -0.02 -24.34 -17.73
CA LEU A 61 -0.14 -24.04 -16.31
C LEU A 61 0.80 -24.97 -15.52
N HIS A 62 1.53 -24.40 -14.57
CA HIS A 62 2.32 -25.11 -13.58
C HIS A 62 1.94 -24.61 -12.17
N VAL A 63 2.43 -25.28 -11.13
CA VAL A 63 2.13 -24.91 -9.74
C VAL A 63 2.63 -23.50 -9.40
N ASP A 64 3.77 -23.08 -9.92
CA ASP A 64 4.44 -21.82 -9.59
C ASP A 64 4.21 -20.69 -10.64
N LYS A 65 3.81 -21.06 -11.85
CA LYS A 65 3.74 -20.13 -12.99
C LYS A 65 2.81 -20.61 -14.10
N CYS A 66 2.48 -19.71 -15.02
CA CYS A 66 1.97 -20.06 -16.34
C CYS A 66 2.98 -19.69 -17.44
N VAL A 67 2.98 -20.46 -18.52
CA VAL A 67 3.92 -20.29 -19.63
C VAL A 67 3.14 -20.08 -20.91
N ILE A 68 3.47 -18.98 -21.60
CA ILE A 68 2.96 -18.67 -22.93
C ILE A 68 4.12 -18.87 -23.90
N HIS A 69 3.98 -19.80 -24.84
CA HIS A 69 5.05 -20.13 -25.77
C HIS A 69 4.50 -20.56 -27.14
N LYS A 70 5.35 -20.54 -28.15
CA LYS A 70 4.97 -20.96 -29.50
C LYS A 70 4.74 -22.47 -29.51
N SER A 71 3.66 -22.92 -30.15
CA SER A 71 3.45 -24.36 -30.38
C SER A 71 4.60 -24.93 -31.22
N GLU A 72 5.08 -26.12 -30.86
CA GLU A 72 6.20 -26.81 -31.53
C GLU A 72 6.00 -27.00 -33.04
N GLN A 73 4.75 -26.96 -33.52
CA GLN A 73 4.38 -27.20 -34.92
C GLN A 73 4.45 -25.95 -35.83
N ASP A 74 4.66 -24.75 -35.28
CA ASP A 74 4.76 -23.51 -36.07
C ASP A 74 6.20 -23.00 -36.05
N THR A 75 6.84 -22.88 -37.23
CA THR A 75 8.22 -22.36 -37.40
C THR A 75 8.25 -20.92 -37.95
N GLY A 76 7.12 -20.34 -38.36
CA GLY A 76 7.05 -19.07 -39.10
C GLY A 76 6.89 -17.79 -38.27
N ALA A 77 6.18 -17.81 -37.15
CA ALA A 77 6.00 -16.61 -36.31
C ALA A 77 7.11 -16.37 -35.27
N ARG A 78 7.61 -15.13 -35.15
CA ARG A 78 8.47 -14.69 -34.04
C ARG A 78 7.63 -14.45 -32.79
N PHE A 79 7.55 -15.43 -31.89
CA PHE A 79 6.95 -15.28 -30.56
C PHE A 79 7.97 -15.66 -29.49
N ASN A 80 8.25 -14.74 -28.56
CA ASN A 80 9.16 -15.00 -27.45
C ASN A 80 8.40 -15.67 -26.32
N ARG A 81 8.88 -16.83 -25.87
CA ARG A 81 8.39 -17.51 -24.66
C ARG A 81 8.30 -16.54 -23.47
N ARG A 82 7.20 -16.62 -22.73
CA ARG A 82 6.93 -15.84 -21.53
C ARG A 82 6.58 -16.78 -20.39
N GLU A 83 7.32 -16.67 -19.31
CA GLU A 83 6.96 -17.27 -18.03
C GLU A 83 6.39 -16.16 -17.14
N LEU A 84 5.24 -16.42 -16.53
CA LEU A 84 4.56 -15.50 -15.62
C LEU A 84 4.33 -16.23 -14.31
N LEU A 85 5.00 -15.79 -13.24
CA LEU A 85 4.73 -16.29 -11.89
C LEU A 85 3.30 -15.92 -11.49
N TRP A 86 2.62 -16.76 -10.71
CA TRP A 86 1.25 -16.50 -10.26
C TRP A 86 1.09 -15.20 -9.45
N GLN A 87 2.15 -14.80 -8.73
CA GLN A 87 2.21 -13.51 -8.04
C GLN A 87 2.15 -12.29 -8.97
N ASP A 88 2.50 -12.45 -10.24
CA ASP A 88 2.47 -11.38 -11.25
C ASP A 88 1.19 -11.40 -12.10
N VAL A 89 0.46 -12.53 -12.10
CA VAL A 89 -0.83 -12.69 -12.80
C VAL A 89 -1.93 -12.02 -11.96
N LEU A 90 -2.82 -11.29 -12.64
CA LEU A 90 -4.01 -10.69 -12.04
C LEU A 90 -5.20 -11.65 -12.13
N GLY A 91 -5.39 -12.26 -13.29
CA GLY A 91 -6.47 -13.23 -13.53
C GLY A 91 -6.69 -13.51 -15.01
N ALA A 92 -7.70 -14.33 -15.28
CA ALA A 92 -8.24 -14.62 -16.60
C ALA A 92 -9.74 -14.33 -16.68
N HIS A 93 -10.15 -13.78 -17.82
CA HIS A 93 -11.53 -13.35 -18.06
C HIS A 93 -12.00 -13.89 -19.41
N VAL A 94 -13.29 -14.20 -19.51
CA VAL A 94 -13.94 -14.48 -20.79
C VAL A 94 -14.57 -13.19 -21.29
N LEU A 95 -14.37 -12.90 -22.57
CA LEU A 95 -14.87 -11.70 -23.23
C LEU A 95 -15.61 -12.05 -24.51
N THR A 96 -16.55 -11.19 -24.89
CA THR A 96 -17.11 -11.16 -26.24
C THR A 96 -16.03 -10.73 -27.24
N THR A 97 -16.27 -10.92 -28.54
CA THR A 97 -15.37 -10.43 -29.60
C THR A 97 -15.27 -8.91 -29.69
N THR A 98 -16.23 -8.18 -29.11
CA THR A 98 -16.21 -6.72 -28.95
C THR A 98 -15.38 -6.26 -27.74
N GLY A 99 -14.96 -7.19 -26.86
CA GLY A 99 -14.15 -6.91 -25.68
C GLY A 99 -14.97 -6.69 -24.40
N ASP A 100 -16.27 -6.97 -24.43
CA ASP A 100 -17.12 -6.88 -23.25
C ASP A 100 -16.87 -8.08 -22.34
N HIS A 101 -16.77 -7.84 -21.04
CA HIS A 101 -16.49 -8.88 -20.05
C HIS A 101 -17.74 -9.69 -19.73
N LEU A 102 -17.56 -11.00 -19.62
CA LEU A 102 -18.58 -11.91 -19.14
C LEU A 102 -18.27 -12.31 -17.70
N ASP A 103 -19.25 -12.19 -16.82
CA ASP A 103 -19.14 -12.59 -15.42
C ASP A 103 -19.16 -14.11 -15.30
N LEU A 104 -18.02 -14.70 -14.97
CA LEU A 104 -17.84 -16.16 -14.88
C LEU A 104 -18.70 -16.82 -13.79
N THR A 105 -19.28 -16.04 -12.87
CA THR A 105 -20.13 -16.56 -11.79
C THR A 105 -21.59 -16.73 -12.23
N THR A 106 -22.04 -15.92 -13.19
CA THR A 106 -23.43 -15.91 -13.69
C THR A 106 -23.55 -16.41 -15.13
N LEU A 107 -22.44 -16.72 -15.77
CA LEU A 107 -22.37 -17.12 -17.17
C LEU A 107 -23.10 -18.45 -17.43
N ASP A 108 -24.10 -18.42 -18.32
CA ASP A 108 -24.72 -19.63 -18.85
C ASP A 108 -23.86 -20.24 -19.96
N VAL A 109 -22.94 -21.10 -19.54
CA VAL A 109 -22.01 -21.81 -20.43
C VAL A 109 -22.75 -22.75 -21.40
N ALA A 110 -23.91 -23.30 -21.02
CA ALA A 110 -24.68 -24.19 -21.88
C ALA A 110 -25.31 -23.39 -23.03
N ALA A 111 -25.85 -22.20 -22.75
CA ALA A 111 -26.32 -21.28 -23.78
C ALA A 111 -25.19 -20.80 -24.70
N MET A 112 -24.00 -20.52 -24.16
CA MET A 112 -22.82 -20.19 -24.98
C MET A 112 -22.45 -21.32 -25.94
N ALA A 113 -22.49 -22.56 -25.49
CA ALA A 113 -22.12 -23.74 -26.27
C ALA A 113 -23.06 -24.02 -27.44
N GLN A 114 -24.31 -23.54 -27.38
CA GLN A 114 -25.33 -23.69 -28.43
C GLN A 114 -25.26 -22.60 -29.50
N GLY A 115 -24.52 -21.51 -29.26
CA GLY A 115 -24.40 -20.40 -30.20
C GLY A 115 -23.28 -20.61 -31.24
N GLU A 116 -23.38 -19.90 -32.37
CA GLU A 116 -22.28 -19.79 -33.35
C GLU A 116 -21.29 -18.66 -33.01
N GLN A 117 -21.48 -18.00 -31.86
CA GLN A 117 -20.64 -16.89 -31.43
C GLN A 117 -19.25 -17.38 -31.00
N LYS A 118 -18.25 -16.53 -31.29
CA LYS A 118 -16.88 -16.70 -30.85
C LYS A 118 -16.63 -15.86 -29.61
N PHE A 119 -15.72 -16.32 -28.78
CA PHE A 119 -15.35 -15.66 -27.53
C PHE A 119 -13.84 -15.53 -27.41
N LEU A 120 -13.39 -14.73 -26.45
CA LEU A 120 -11.99 -14.53 -26.12
C LEU A 120 -11.73 -14.95 -24.68
N LEU A 121 -10.67 -15.72 -24.47
CA LEU A 121 -10.03 -15.87 -23.17
C LEU A 121 -8.92 -14.82 -23.08
N GLY A 122 -9.04 -13.89 -22.14
CA GLY A 122 -8.01 -12.91 -21.82
C GLY A 122 -7.22 -13.34 -20.58
N LEU A 123 -5.89 -13.37 -20.67
CA LEU A 123 -4.98 -13.50 -19.54
C LEU A 123 -4.35 -12.13 -19.24
N PHE A 124 -4.41 -11.70 -17.99
CA PHE A 124 -3.98 -10.37 -17.56
C PHE A 124 -2.91 -10.47 -16.46
N ALA A 125 -1.80 -9.77 -16.63
CA ALA A 125 -0.71 -9.78 -15.66
C ALA A 125 -0.02 -8.41 -15.58
N CYS A 126 0.70 -8.19 -14.47
CA CYS A 126 1.57 -7.04 -14.24
C CYS A 126 3.02 -7.51 -14.08
N PRO A 127 3.66 -8.04 -15.14
CA PRO A 127 5.05 -8.49 -15.06
C PRO A 127 5.97 -7.33 -14.67
N SER A 128 6.95 -7.62 -13.83
CA SER A 128 7.97 -6.64 -13.43
C SER A 128 9.03 -6.46 -14.52
N LYS A 129 9.53 -5.23 -14.65
CA LYS A 129 10.77 -4.93 -15.38
C LYS A 129 11.71 -4.19 -14.46
N GLN A 130 12.95 -4.66 -14.39
CA GLN A 130 14.01 -4.11 -13.55
C GLN A 130 15.25 -3.82 -14.42
N ARG A 131 15.93 -2.69 -14.19
CA ARG A 131 17.13 -2.31 -14.97
C ARG A 131 18.39 -2.96 -14.40
N SER A 132 18.48 -3.04 -13.08
CA SER A 132 19.57 -3.66 -12.30
C SER A 132 18.99 -4.27 -11.03
N SER A 133 19.70 -5.19 -10.39
CA SER A 133 19.29 -5.80 -9.10
C SER A 133 18.95 -4.78 -7.99
N THR A 134 19.52 -3.58 -8.09
CA THR A 134 19.33 -2.47 -7.14
C THR A 134 18.21 -1.48 -7.49
N SER A 135 17.67 -1.53 -8.71
CA SER A 135 16.61 -0.59 -9.13
C SER A 135 15.22 -1.11 -8.78
N LEU A 136 14.33 -0.22 -8.33
CA LEU A 136 12.92 -0.57 -8.06
C LEU A 136 12.18 -1.10 -9.31
N LYS A 137 11.30 -2.08 -9.10
CA LYS A 137 10.52 -2.72 -10.16
C LYS A 137 9.51 -1.76 -10.78
N LYS A 138 9.45 -1.73 -12.11
CA LYS A 138 8.38 -1.07 -12.86
C LYS A 138 7.37 -2.11 -13.33
N ARG A 139 6.10 -1.91 -13.00
CA ARG A 139 5.00 -2.76 -13.44
C ARG A 139 4.28 -2.12 -14.62
N LYS A 140 3.75 -2.96 -15.51
CA LYS A 140 2.81 -2.55 -16.56
C LYS A 140 1.82 -3.69 -16.77
N LEU A 141 0.53 -3.34 -16.88
CA LEU A 141 -0.49 -4.27 -17.31
C LEU A 141 -0.18 -4.78 -18.73
N VAL A 142 -0.18 -6.10 -18.88
CA VAL A 142 0.00 -6.83 -20.14
C VAL A 142 -1.14 -7.84 -20.26
N GLU A 143 -1.59 -8.04 -21.50
CA GLU A 143 -2.81 -8.75 -21.82
C GLU A 143 -2.53 -9.68 -23.00
N TRP A 144 -2.97 -10.93 -22.89
CA TRP A 144 -2.89 -11.94 -23.94
C TRP A 144 -4.29 -12.48 -24.22
N PHE A 145 -4.65 -12.60 -25.49
CA PHE A 145 -6.00 -13.02 -25.90
C PHE A 145 -5.94 -14.28 -26.73
N TYR A 146 -6.86 -15.20 -26.45
CA TYR A 146 -7.06 -16.43 -27.19
C TYR A 146 -8.50 -16.53 -27.64
N GLN A 147 -8.71 -16.73 -28.93
CA GLN A 147 -10.03 -17.02 -29.47
C GLN A 147 -10.36 -18.50 -29.28
N PHE A 148 -11.59 -18.76 -28.87
CA PHE A 148 -12.16 -20.11 -28.80
C PHE A 148 -13.58 -20.12 -29.38
N ASP A 149 -14.00 -21.30 -29.83
CA ASP A 149 -15.34 -21.54 -30.36
C ASP A 149 -16.27 -22.05 -29.26
N ALA A 150 -17.58 -21.87 -29.43
CA ALA A 150 -18.63 -22.26 -28.47
C ALA A 150 -18.48 -23.69 -27.93
N ALA A 151 -18.07 -24.65 -28.77
CA ALA A 151 -17.84 -26.05 -28.38
C ALA A 151 -16.80 -26.23 -27.26
N HIS A 152 -15.89 -25.26 -27.07
CA HIS A 152 -14.83 -25.29 -26.04
C HIS A 152 -15.14 -24.35 -24.87
N ALA A 153 -16.34 -23.77 -24.80
CA ALA A 153 -16.70 -22.79 -23.79
C ALA A 153 -16.60 -23.34 -22.36
N ALA A 154 -17.10 -24.55 -22.12
CA ALA A 154 -17.07 -25.17 -20.80
C ALA A 154 -15.65 -25.37 -20.26
N ALA A 155 -14.79 -26.02 -21.05
CA ALA A 155 -13.39 -26.21 -20.69
C ALA A 155 -12.65 -24.88 -20.50
N THR A 156 -12.92 -23.89 -21.36
CA THR A 156 -12.26 -22.57 -21.29
C THR A 156 -12.66 -21.79 -20.04
N VAL A 157 -13.94 -21.80 -19.68
CA VAL A 157 -14.45 -21.16 -18.46
C VAL A 157 -13.87 -21.84 -17.22
N ALA A 158 -13.83 -23.16 -17.18
CA ALA A 158 -13.22 -23.91 -16.08
C ALA A 158 -11.73 -23.57 -15.91
N VAL A 159 -10.97 -23.48 -17.02
CA VAL A 159 -9.56 -23.07 -17.00
C VAL A 159 -9.40 -21.61 -16.56
N ALA A 160 -10.28 -20.69 -16.98
CA ALA A 160 -10.26 -19.31 -16.52
C ALA A 160 -10.45 -19.22 -14.99
N LYS A 161 -11.39 -20.00 -14.43
CA LYS A 161 -11.58 -20.09 -12.97
C LYS A 161 -10.36 -20.66 -12.27
N TRP A 162 -9.71 -21.69 -12.82
CA TRP A 162 -8.44 -22.21 -12.30
C TRP A 162 -7.33 -21.15 -12.30
N ILE A 163 -7.17 -20.40 -13.39
CA ILE A 163 -6.20 -19.29 -13.44
C ILE A 163 -6.51 -18.24 -12.37
N ASN A 164 -7.77 -17.89 -12.17
CA ASN A 164 -8.17 -16.93 -11.13
C ASN A 164 -7.87 -17.44 -9.72
N TYR A 165 -8.11 -18.72 -9.44
CA TYR A 165 -7.72 -19.34 -8.17
C TYR A 165 -6.20 -19.30 -7.96
N LEU A 166 -5.41 -19.75 -8.95
CA LEU A 166 -3.94 -19.76 -8.86
C LEU A 166 -3.36 -18.34 -8.75
N ALA A 167 -4.00 -17.36 -9.38
CA ALA A 167 -3.60 -15.95 -9.31
C ALA A 167 -4.13 -15.22 -8.07
N ASP A 168 -4.99 -15.79 -7.24
CA ASP A 168 -5.53 -15.08 -6.07
C ASP A 168 -4.45 -14.94 -4.97
N PRO A 169 -4.22 -13.76 -4.37
CA PRO A 169 -3.24 -13.63 -3.29
C PRO A 169 -3.55 -14.49 -2.04
N ARG A 170 -4.78 -14.99 -1.89
CA ARG A 170 -5.20 -15.89 -0.81
C ARG A 170 -4.73 -17.34 -1.02
N THR A 171 -4.24 -17.72 -2.20
CA THR A 171 -3.77 -19.08 -2.47
C THR A 171 -2.26 -19.28 -2.27
N VAL A 172 -1.50 -18.21 -2.00
CA VAL A 172 -0.03 -18.25 -1.89
C VAL A 172 0.46 -19.36 -0.95
N ASP A 173 -0.14 -19.47 0.24
CA ASP A 173 0.31 -20.43 1.26
C ASP A 173 -0.06 -21.88 0.89
N VAL A 174 -1.14 -22.08 0.15
CA VAL A 174 -1.56 -23.37 -0.40
C VAL A 174 -0.62 -23.79 -1.54
N LEU A 175 -0.29 -22.87 -2.45
CA LEU A 175 0.61 -23.13 -3.58
C LEU A 175 2.03 -23.45 -3.13
N ALA A 176 2.50 -22.82 -2.05
CA ALA A 176 3.81 -23.10 -1.48
C ALA A 176 3.97 -24.56 -1.00
N GLN A 177 2.86 -25.25 -0.69
CA GLN A 177 2.84 -26.62 -0.19
C GLN A 177 2.48 -27.65 -1.28
N ALA A 178 2.03 -27.20 -2.45
CA ALA A 178 1.54 -28.05 -3.51
C ALA A 178 2.68 -28.72 -4.30
N THR A 179 2.55 -30.02 -4.56
CA THR A 179 3.53 -30.79 -5.35
C THR A 179 3.12 -30.91 -6.82
N SER A 180 1.82 -30.87 -7.11
CA SER A 180 1.26 -30.88 -8.46
C SER A 180 -0.04 -30.08 -8.53
N LEU A 181 -0.46 -29.66 -9.73
CA LEU A 181 -1.72 -28.95 -9.91
C LEU A 181 -2.94 -29.84 -9.58
N ASP A 182 -2.87 -31.14 -9.89
CA ASP A 182 -3.95 -32.09 -9.62
C ASP A 182 -4.14 -32.39 -8.13
N SER A 183 -3.14 -32.05 -7.29
CA SER A 183 -3.27 -32.14 -5.82
C SER A 183 -4.07 -30.98 -5.21
N LEU A 184 -4.33 -29.92 -5.97
CA LEU A 184 -5.03 -28.74 -5.49
C LEU A 184 -6.54 -28.94 -5.53
N GLN A 185 -7.21 -28.48 -4.48
CA GLN A 185 -8.64 -28.30 -4.50
C GLN A 185 -8.95 -26.83 -4.81
N ARG A 186 -9.57 -26.56 -5.96
CA ARG A 186 -9.97 -25.19 -6.33
C ARG A 186 -11.06 -24.70 -5.39
N VAL A 187 -10.92 -23.46 -4.91
CA VAL A 187 -11.96 -22.75 -4.16
C VAL A 187 -12.27 -21.45 -4.89
N ASP A 188 -13.56 -21.17 -5.07
CA ASP A 188 -13.98 -19.91 -5.68
C ASP A 188 -14.07 -18.84 -4.60
N TYR A 189 -13.14 -17.90 -4.63
CA TYR A 189 -13.15 -16.80 -3.67
C TYR A 189 -14.05 -15.65 -4.15
N PRO A 190 -14.83 -15.04 -3.23
CA PRO A 190 -15.56 -13.83 -3.56
C PRO A 190 -14.58 -12.70 -3.90
N ALA A 191 -15.05 -11.78 -4.74
CA ALA A 191 -14.33 -10.56 -5.05
C ALA A 191 -14.04 -9.77 -3.77
N ARG A 192 -12.83 -9.23 -3.67
CA ARG A 192 -12.49 -8.33 -2.56
C ARG A 192 -13.14 -6.98 -2.80
N LYS A 193 -13.71 -6.38 -1.76
CA LYS A 193 -14.43 -5.11 -1.82
C LYS A 193 -13.55 -3.96 -1.36
N PHE A 194 -13.24 -3.03 -2.25
CA PHE A 194 -12.44 -1.85 -1.95
C PHE A 194 -13.30 -0.59 -1.99
N LEU A 195 -13.17 0.26 -0.98
CA LEU A 195 -13.72 1.61 -0.98
C LEU A 195 -12.64 2.59 -1.44
N VAL A 196 -12.89 3.35 -2.51
CA VAL A 196 -11.94 4.26 -3.13
C VAL A 196 -12.40 5.69 -2.93
N ILE A 197 -11.71 6.42 -2.05
CA ILE A 197 -11.94 7.85 -1.80
C ILE A 197 -11.07 8.68 -2.75
N ILE A 198 -11.67 9.62 -3.48
CA ILE A 198 -10.94 10.48 -4.43
C ILE A 198 -11.32 11.93 -4.21
N ASN A 199 -10.33 12.79 -3.92
CA ASN A 199 -10.50 14.23 -4.03
C ASN A 199 -10.23 14.68 -5.47
N PRO A 200 -11.24 15.15 -6.23
CA PRO A 200 -11.09 15.47 -7.65
C PRO A 200 -10.18 16.69 -7.89
N VAL A 201 -10.07 17.60 -6.92
CA VAL A 201 -9.20 18.78 -6.98
C VAL A 201 -7.87 18.57 -6.25
N GLY A 202 -7.64 17.39 -5.68
CA GLY A 202 -6.40 17.03 -4.98
C GLY A 202 -5.19 17.00 -5.92
N GLY A 203 -4.04 17.51 -5.43
CA GLY A 203 -2.78 17.53 -6.16
C GLY A 203 -2.90 18.22 -7.53
N SER A 204 -2.64 17.46 -8.59
CA SER A 204 -2.73 17.96 -9.98
C SER A 204 -4.14 17.93 -10.59
N GLY A 205 -5.19 17.62 -9.81
CA GLY A 205 -6.58 17.57 -10.28
C GLY A 205 -6.89 16.37 -11.20
N ARG A 206 -6.03 15.34 -11.17
CA ARG A 206 -6.11 14.16 -12.06
C ARG A 206 -6.42 12.87 -11.31
N GLY A 207 -6.94 12.94 -10.09
CA GLY A 207 -7.22 11.77 -9.25
C GLY A 207 -8.15 10.76 -9.95
N VAL A 208 -9.31 11.23 -10.44
CA VAL A 208 -10.30 10.41 -11.18
C VAL A 208 -9.68 9.79 -12.43
N GLN A 209 -9.02 10.62 -13.26
CA GLN A 209 -8.35 10.14 -14.47
C GLN A 209 -7.27 9.11 -14.16
N THR A 210 -6.52 9.29 -13.07
CA THR A 210 -5.48 8.37 -12.63
C THR A 210 -6.08 7.03 -12.22
N TYR A 211 -7.19 7.06 -11.47
CA TYR A 211 -7.93 5.86 -11.13
C TYR A 211 -8.40 5.11 -12.39
N GLU A 212 -9.18 5.76 -13.25
CA GLU A 212 -9.77 5.15 -14.45
C GLU A 212 -8.71 4.56 -15.39
N ASN A 213 -7.60 5.27 -15.61
CA ASN A 213 -6.62 4.88 -16.62
C ASN A 213 -5.51 3.95 -16.11
N LYS A 214 -5.28 3.88 -14.78
CA LYS A 214 -4.12 3.17 -14.21
C LYS A 214 -4.49 2.17 -13.11
N VAL A 215 -5.59 2.39 -12.39
CA VAL A 215 -5.97 1.60 -11.20
C VAL A 215 -7.13 0.67 -11.52
N ALA A 216 -8.25 1.22 -12.01
CA ALA A 216 -9.47 0.47 -12.30
C ALA A 216 -9.24 -0.77 -13.18
N PRO A 217 -8.39 -0.72 -14.25
CA PRO A 217 -8.11 -1.92 -15.04
C PRO A 217 -7.42 -3.01 -14.21
N ILE A 218 -6.48 -2.65 -13.34
CA ILE A 218 -5.77 -3.65 -12.50
C ILE A 218 -6.73 -4.29 -11.50
N PHE A 219 -7.58 -3.50 -10.85
CA PHE A 219 -8.58 -4.01 -9.90
C PHE A 219 -9.59 -4.94 -10.58
N LYS A 220 -10.13 -4.51 -11.73
CA LYS A 220 -11.05 -5.31 -12.54
C LYS A 220 -10.48 -6.69 -12.85
N TYR A 221 -9.21 -6.76 -13.27
CA TYR A 221 -8.61 -8.03 -13.63
C TYR A 221 -8.18 -8.90 -12.43
N ALA A 222 -8.08 -8.31 -11.24
CA ALA A 222 -7.61 -8.96 -10.01
C ALA A 222 -8.73 -9.43 -9.07
N ASN A 223 -9.97 -9.57 -9.59
CA ASN A 223 -11.16 -9.96 -8.81
C ASN A 223 -11.41 -9.01 -7.62
N ILE A 224 -11.38 -7.70 -7.89
CA ILE A 224 -11.65 -6.63 -6.91
C ILE A 224 -12.84 -5.83 -7.38
N ASP A 225 -13.85 -5.74 -6.52
CA ASP A 225 -14.99 -4.86 -6.66
C ASP A 225 -14.69 -3.53 -5.96
N ALA A 226 -14.66 -2.43 -6.70
CA ALA A 226 -14.24 -1.13 -6.21
C ALA A 226 -15.40 -0.14 -6.22
N THR A 227 -15.83 0.31 -5.04
CA THR A 227 -16.81 1.37 -4.85
C THR A 227 -16.09 2.72 -4.82
N LEU A 228 -16.55 3.68 -5.62
CA LEU A 228 -15.94 5.01 -5.72
C LEU A 228 -16.74 6.05 -4.97
N GLU A 229 -16.06 6.82 -4.12
CA GLU A 229 -16.60 7.98 -3.44
C GLU A 229 -15.76 9.22 -3.80
N ILE A 230 -16.39 10.15 -4.51
CA ILE A 230 -15.75 11.40 -4.92
C ILE A 230 -16.04 12.47 -3.88
N THR A 231 -14.99 13.02 -3.25
CA THR A 231 -15.17 14.04 -2.22
C THR A 231 -15.50 15.40 -2.84
N THR A 232 -16.26 16.22 -2.10
CA THR A 232 -16.79 17.51 -2.62
C THR A 232 -16.30 18.71 -1.80
N LYS A 233 -15.78 18.48 -0.60
CA LYS A 233 -15.27 19.48 0.35
C LYS A 233 -14.19 18.84 1.24
N ALA A 234 -13.42 19.69 1.93
CA ALA A 234 -12.48 19.24 2.96
C ALA A 234 -13.20 18.41 4.04
N ALA A 235 -12.52 17.40 4.58
CA ALA A 235 -13.02 16.47 5.59
C ALA A 235 -14.21 15.58 5.15
N HIS A 236 -14.64 15.63 3.89
CA HIS A 236 -15.71 14.75 3.42
C HIS A 236 -15.26 13.27 3.41
N GLY A 237 -13.97 12.99 3.16
CA GLY A 237 -13.42 11.63 3.29
C GLY A 237 -13.52 11.13 4.72
N THR A 238 -13.19 11.99 5.68
CA THR A 238 -13.36 11.72 7.12
C THR A 238 -14.82 11.39 7.45
N GLU A 239 -15.77 12.20 6.99
CA GLU A 239 -17.21 12.00 7.23
C GLU A 239 -17.72 10.66 6.66
N ILE A 240 -17.26 10.27 5.47
CA ILE A 240 -17.63 9.01 4.81
C ILE A 240 -17.10 7.83 5.64
N VAL A 241 -15.81 7.85 5.97
CA VAL A 241 -15.15 6.73 6.67
C VAL A 241 -15.65 6.61 8.11
N ALA A 242 -15.91 7.71 8.80
CA ALA A 242 -16.48 7.70 10.14
C ALA A 242 -17.87 7.02 10.18
N LYS A 243 -18.64 7.05 9.08
CA LYS A 243 -19.98 6.44 8.99
C LYS A 243 -20.00 5.08 8.30
N MET A 244 -18.87 4.64 7.75
CA MET A 244 -18.76 3.37 7.04
C MET A 244 -19.03 2.18 7.98
N PRO A 245 -19.86 1.19 7.59
CA PRO A 245 -20.02 -0.02 8.39
C PRO A 245 -18.74 -0.88 8.36
N LEU A 246 -18.25 -1.29 9.53
CA LEU A 246 -17.09 -2.19 9.64
C LEU A 246 -17.39 -3.54 8.97
N ASN A 247 -16.34 -4.23 8.52
CA ASN A 247 -16.40 -5.52 7.82
C ASN A 247 -17.10 -5.51 6.45
N THR A 248 -17.39 -4.33 5.88
CA THR A 248 -17.96 -4.20 4.53
C THR A 248 -16.89 -4.29 3.44
N TYR A 249 -15.75 -3.67 3.68
CA TYR A 249 -14.66 -3.53 2.73
C TYR A 249 -13.40 -4.24 3.24
N ASP A 250 -12.70 -4.94 2.36
CA ASP A 250 -11.40 -5.54 2.64
C ASP A 250 -10.29 -4.47 2.70
N CYS A 251 -10.49 -3.32 2.04
CA CYS A 251 -9.56 -2.19 2.04
C CYS A 251 -10.30 -0.86 1.82
N VAL A 252 -9.90 0.18 2.55
CA VAL A 252 -10.31 1.57 2.29
C VAL A 252 -9.10 2.35 1.82
N LEU A 253 -9.15 2.90 0.61
CA LEU A 253 -7.98 3.54 0.01
C LEU A 253 -8.30 4.93 -0.53
N SER A 254 -7.28 5.79 -0.59
CA SER A 254 -7.36 7.09 -1.25
C SER A 254 -6.56 7.14 -2.55
N VAL A 255 -7.08 7.82 -3.57
CA VAL A 255 -6.31 8.24 -4.76
C VAL A 255 -5.98 9.72 -4.60
N GLY A 256 -4.75 10.01 -4.19
CA GLY A 256 -4.37 11.36 -3.76
C GLY A 256 -2.97 11.42 -3.16
N GLY A 257 -2.74 12.40 -2.29
CA GLY A 257 -1.53 12.50 -1.49
C GLY A 257 -1.79 12.08 -0.04
N ASP A 258 -0.81 12.29 0.83
CA ASP A 258 -0.87 11.88 2.24
C ASP A 258 -2.08 12.49 2.98
N GLY A 259 -2.39 13.78 2.77
CA GLY A 259 -3.58 14.42 3.38
C GLY A 259 -4.93 13.76 3.01
N SER A 260 -5.07 13.17 1.82
CA SER A 260 -6.29 12.42 1.47
C SER A 260 -6.42 11.12 2.25
N LEU A 261 -5.29 10.49 2.58
CA LEU A 261 -5.26 9.31 3.43
C LEU A 261 -5.37 9.70 4.92
N CYS A 262 -4.88 10.88 5.31
CA CYS A 262 -5.09 11.46 6.64
C CYS A 262 -6.60 11.59 6.92
N GLU A 263 -7.40 12.13 5.99
CA GLU A 263 -8.87 12.14 6.15
C GLU A 263 -9.46 10.73 6.41
N VAL A 264 -8.99 9.72 5.67
CA VAL A 264 -9.43 8.32 5.86
C VAL A 264 -9.07 7.82 7.26
N PHE A 265 -7.81 7.98 7.66
CA PHE A 265 -7.31 7.45 8.94
C PHE A 265 -7.96 8.17 10.13
N GLN A 266 -8.03 9.50 10.07
CA GLN A 266 -8.71 10.31 11.08
C GLN A 266 -10.21 9.95 11.15
N GLY A 267 -10.84 9.60 10.03
CA GLY A 267 -12.23 9.12 10.01
C GLY A 267 -12.42 7.81 10.78
N LEU A 268 -11.46 6.87 10.68
CA LEU A 268 -11.47 5.65 11.51
C LEU A 268 -11.29 5.98 12.99
N MET A 269 -10.37 6.89 13.30
CA MET A 269 -10.08 7.31 14.67
C MET A 269 -11.25 8.10 15.28
N GLN A 270 -12.03 8.89 14.54
CA GLN A 270 -13.13 9.67 15.11
C GLN A 270 -14.32 8.85 15.62
N ARG A 271 -14.39 7.56 15.28
CA ARG A 271 -15.51 6.69 15.66
C ARG A 271 -15.52 6.38 17.15
N GLU A 272 -16.68 5.94 17.65
CA GLU A 272 -16.80 5.41 19.02
C GLU A 272 -16.17 4.02 19.15
N ASP A 273 -16.36 3.15 18.14
CA ASP A 273 -15.76 1.82 18.00
C ASP A 273 -14.36 1.87 17.34
N TRP A 274 -13.62 2.94 17.58
CA TRP A 274 -12.35 3.25 16.90
C TRP A 274 -11.32 2.11 16.95
N ASN A 275 -11.25 1.37 18.06
CA ASN A 275 -10.27 0.31 18.29
C ASN A 275 -10.54 -0.91 17.38
N LEU A 276 -11.80 -1.14 17.00
CA LEU A 276 -12.16 -2.07 15.94
C LEU A 276 -11.96 -1.43 14.56
N ALA A 277 -12.30 -0.15 14.42
CA ALA A 277 -12.23 0.56 13.14
C ALA A 277 -10.80 0.76 12.63
N VAL A 278 -9.83 1.07 13.49
CA VAL A 278 -8.41 1.28 13.13
C VAL A 278 -7.76 0.02 12.57
N ARG A 279 -8.35 -1.14 12.84
CA ARG A 279 -7.97 -2.40 12.21
C ARG A 279 -8.38 -2.45 10.73
N GLN A 280 -9.30 -1.64 10.23
CA GLN A 280 -9.64 -1.63 8.79
C GLN A 280 -8.36 -1.45 7.95
N PRO A 281 -7.99 -2.38 7.06
CA PRO A 281 -6.84 -2.18 6.20
C PRO A 281 -7.04 -0.97 5.30
N ILE A 282 -6.01 -0.12 5.23
CA ILE A 282 -5.98 1.07 4.38
C ILE A 282 -5.05 0.88 3.17
N GLY A 283 -5.17 1.77 2.19
CA GLY A 283 -4.28 1.81 1.03
C GLY A 283 -4.14 3.21 0.42
N ILE A 284 -3.08 3.42 -0.34
CA ILE A 284 -2.83 4.71 -1.01
C ILE A 284 -2.36 4.51 -2.45
N ILE A 285 -3.05 5.16 -3.38
CA ILE A 285 -2.59 5.33 -4.76
C ILE A 285 -2.00 6.74 -4.89
N PRO A 286 -0.73 6.88 -5.33
CA PRO A 286 -0.10 8.19 -5.43
C PRO A 286 -0.75 8.99 -6.56
N GLY A 287 -1.37 10.10 -6.21
CA GLY A 287 -2.00 11.06 -7.13
C GLY A 287 -1.86 12.52 -6.69
N GLY A 288 -1.23 12.74 -5.52
CA GLY A 288 -1.02 14.05 -4.90
C GLY A 288 0.36 14.66 -5.17
N SER A 289 0.62 15.78 -4.51
CA SER A 289 1.91 16.49 -4.57
C SER A 289 2.93 15.93 -3.58
N GLY A 290 2.49 15.62 -2.34
CA GLY A 290 3.21 14.78 -1.38
C GLY A 290 2.64 13.35 -1.40
N ASN A 291 3.52 12.35 -1.47
CA ASN A 291 3.11 10.93 -1.52
C ASN A 291 4.08 10.08 -0.67
N GLY A 292 4.43 10.56 0.53
CA GLY A 292 5.46 9.97 1.39
C GLY A 292 5.14 8.55 1.83
N LEU A 293 3.91 8.31 2.32
CA LEU A 293 3.51 6.97 2.76
C LEU A 293 3.46 6.01 1.56
N SER A 294 2.93 6.45 0.42
CA SER A 294 2.92 5.64 -0.81
C SER A 294 4.33 5.29 -1.28
N ALA A 295 5.25 6.25 -1.25
CA ALA A 295 6.66 6.03 -1.60
C ALA A 295 7.32 5.02 -0.67
N SER A 296 7.06 5.13 0.64
CA SER A 296 7.59 4.21 1.66
C SER A 296 7.10 2.77 1.48
N VAL A 297 5.79 2.57 1.31
CA VAL A 297 5.19 1.24 1.07
C VAL A 297 5.72 0.62 -0.21
N LEU A 298 5.83 1.41 -1.28
CA LEU A 298 6.32 0.93 -2.57
C LEU A 298 7.82 0.64 -2.53
N HIS A 299 8.61 1.45 -1.82
CA HIS A 299 10.03 1.18 -1.59
C HIS A 299 10.23 -0.15 -0.85
N GLN A 300 9.50 -0.38 0.24
CA GLN A 300 9.54 -1.66 0.98
C GLN A 300 9.13 -2.85 0.10
N SER A 301 8.13 -2.65 -0.76
CA SER A 301 7.67 -3.65 -1.72
C SER A 301 8.64 -3.86 -2.91
N ASN A 302 9.74 -3.10 -2.98
CA ASN A 302 10.65 -3.04 -4.13
C ASN A 302 9.96 -2.66 -5.45
N GLU A 303 9.00 -1.75 -5.38
CA GLU A 303 8.17 -1.26 -6.47
C GLU A 303 8.36 0.25 -6.67
N LYS A 304 8.24 0.73 -7.92
CA LYS A 304 8.31 2.17 -8.18
C LYS A 304 7.10 2.92 -7.62
N PRO A 305 7.28 4.18 -7.14
CA PRO A 305 6.19 5.04 -6.69
C PRO A 305 5.30 5.51 -7.86
N LYS A 306 4.45 4.62 -8.37
CA LYS A 306 3.56 4.86 -9.52
C LYS A 306 2.17 4.32 -9.26
N PRO A 307 1.11 4.95 -9.79
CA PRO A 307 -0.26 4.47 -9.61
C PRO A 307 -0.47 3.00 -9.99
N SER A 308 0.11 2.55 -11.10
CA SER A 308 -0.01 1.15 -11.55
C SER A 308 0.73 0.15 -10.66
N ASN A 309 1.85 0.58 -10.06
CA ASN A 309 2.58 -0.24 -9.11
C ASN A 309 1.83 -0.30 -7.78
N ALA A 310 1.31 0.82 -7.29
CA ALA A 310 0.44 0.88 -6.11
C ALA A 310 -0.81 0.03 -6.27
N ALA A 311 -1.52 0.14 -7.40
CA ALA A 311 -2.68 -0.71 -7.69
C ALA A 311 -2.33 -2.20 -7.71
N PHE A 312 -1.16 -2.57 -8.25
CA PHE A 312 -0.67 -3.95 -8.19
C PHE A 312 -0.38 -4.40 -6.75
N VAL A 313 0.29 -3.57 -5.94
CA VAL A 313 0.54 -3.85 -4.52
C VAL A 313 -0.77 -4.04 -3.77
N LEU A 314 -1.75 -3.17 -3.97
CA LEU A 314 -3.07 -3.31 -3.34
C LEU A 314 -3.79 -4.58 -3.83
N ALA A 315 -3.63 -4.92 -5.11
CA ALA A 315 -4.26 -6.11 -5.69
C ALA A 315 -3.60 -7.42 -5.25
N LYS A 316 -2.31 -7.45 -4.94
CA LYS A 316 -1.58 -8.70 -4.63
C LYS A 316 -1.04 -8.78 -3.20
N GLY A 317 -1.10 -7.67 -2.46
CA GLY A 317 -0.62 -7.53 -1.11
C GLY A 317 -1.55 -8.12 -0.06
N LYS A 318 -1.01 -8.15 1.17
CA LYS A 318 -1.72 -8.53 2.39
C LYS A 318 -1.66 -7.34 3.37
N PRO A 319 -2.61 -7.23 4.32
CA PRO A 319 -2.50 -6.25 5.39
C PRO A 319 -1.22 -6.48 6.22
N GLN A 320 -0.44 -5.42 6.41
CA GLN A 320 0.66 -5.35 7.37
C GLN A 320 0.34 -4.25 8.37
N GLU A 321 0.71 -4.46 9.62
CA GLU A 321 0.62 -3.42 10.64
C GLU A 321 1.52 -2.23 10.32
N ILE A 322 1.12 -1.03 10.75
CA ILE A 322 1.91 0.20 10.65
C ILE A 322 1.91 0.95 11.98
N ASP A 323 3.02 1.61 12.25
CA ASP A 323 3.19 2.47 13.40
C ASP A 323 2.45 3.78 13.22
N ILE A 324 1.77 4.19 14.29
CA ILE A 324 1.04 5.44 14.33
C ILE A 324 1.55 6.23 15.53
N THR A 325 1.86 7.51 15.30
CA THR A 325 2.27 8.41 16.37
C THR A 325 1.10 9.27 16.80
N SER A 326 0.71 9.17 18.08
CA SER A 326 -0.20 10.13 18.68
C SER A 326 0.58 11.41 18.98
N VAL A 327 0.12 12.55 18.47
CA VAL A 327 0.71 13.88 18.69
C VAL A 327 -0.32 14.76 19.39
N ARG A 328 0.00 15.30 20.56
CA ARG A 328 -0.90 16.16 21.35
C ARG A 328 -0.28 17.50 21.67
N ASN A 329 -1.10 18.54 21.78
CA ASN A 329 -0.71 19.91 22.19
C ASN A 329 -1.48 20.42 23.42
N GLY A 330 -2.11 19.51 24.17
CA GLY A 330 -2.95 19.84 25.33
C GLY A 330 -4.37 20.31 24.98
N LYS A 331 -4.67 20.61 23.72
CA LYS A 331 -6.03 20.94 23.24
C LYS A 331 -6.63 19.81 22.41
N GLU A 332 -5.83 19.21 21.55
CA GLU A 332 -6.22 18.17 20.62
C GLU A 332 -5.11 17.11 20.47
N THR A 333 -5.50 15.97 19.90
CA THR A 333 -4.61 14.87 19.54
C THR A 333 -4.81 14.51 18.07
N MET A 334 -3.74 14.48 17.29
CA MET A 334 -3.71 13.93 15.93
C MET A 334 -2.99 12.58 15.91
N TYR A 335 -3.34 11.73 14.96
CA TYR A 335 -2.72 10.41 14.77
C TYR A 335 -1.99 10.38 13.44
N SER A 336 -0.67 10.39 13.51
CA SER A 336 0.23 10.50 12.37
C SER A 336 0.71 9.13 11.91
N PHE A 337 0.65 8.87 10.60
CA PHE A 337 1.30 7.71 9.97
C PHE A 337 2.57 8.09 9.21
N LEU A 338 2.85 9.38 9.01
CA LEU A 338 3.92 9.86 8.15
C LEU A 338 4.98 10.64 8.93
N SER A 339 4.64 11.86 9.35
CA SER A 339 5.62 12.80 9.90
C SER A 339 5.04 13.84 10.86
N PHE A 340 5.92 14.33 11.74
CA PHE A 340 5.80 15.60 12.44
C PHE A 340 6.96 16.53 12.04
N GLU A 341 6.69 17.80 11.80
CA GLU A 341 7.65 18.74 11.20
C GLU A 341 7.67 20.08 11.95
N TRP A 342 8.88 20.62 12.13
CA TRP A 342 9.13 21.99 12.61
C TRP A 342 10.33 22.59 11.87
N ALA A 343 10.57 23.88 12.12
CA ALA A 343 11.58 24.71 11.49
C ALA A 343 11.33 24.87 9.98
N LEU A 344 12.40 24.92 9.19
CA LEU A 344 12.30 25.22 7.76
C LEU A 344 11.39 24.26 6.98
N ILE A 345 11.29 23.00 7.42
CA ILE A 345 10.47 22.00 6.74
C ILE A 345 8.98 22.34 6.87
N ALA A 346 8.51 22.67 8.08
CA ALA A 346 7.11 23.06 8.30
C ALA A 346 6.75 24.36 7.56
N ASP A 347 7.63 25.35 7.59
CA ASP A 347 7.45 26.60 6.83
C ASP A 347 7.33 26.29 5.31
N VAL A 348 8.19 25.43 4.77
CA VAL A 348 8.12 25.03 3.35
C VAL A 348 6.85 24.27 3.02
N ASP A 349 6.45 23.31 3.85
CA ASP A 349 5.29 22.46 3.57
C ASP A 349 4.00 23.29 3.54
N ILE A 350 3.77 24.08 4.59
CA ILE A 350 2.56 24.90 4.74
C ILE A 350 2.53 26.05 3.73
N GLU A 351 3.62 26.80 3.56
CA GLU A 351 3.61 27.96 2.66
C GLU A 351 3.54 27.57 1.19
N SER A 352 4.06 26.39 0.83
CA SER A 352 4.03 25.89 -0.56
C SER A 352 2.63 25.51 -1.03
N GLU A 353 1.63 25.44 -0.15
CA GLU A 353 0.21 25.21 -0.54
C GLU A 353 -0.31 26.29 -1.50
N LYS A 354 0.20 27.53 -1.41
CA LYS A 354 -0.10 28.61 -2.38
C LYS A 354 0.33 28.26 -3.81
N LEU A 355 1.26 27.31 -3.96
CA LEU A 355 1.84 26.84 -5.21
C LEU A 355 1.39 25.42 -5.57
N ARG A 356 0.29 24.92 -5.01
CA ARG A 356 -0.21 23.54 -5.21
C ARG A 356 -0.33 23.11 -6.68
N MET A 357 -0.60 24.05 -7.59
CA MET A 357 -0.66 23.83 -9.04
C MET A 357 0.68 23.35 -9.66
N LEU A 358 1.81 23.58 -8.99
CA LEU A 358 3.13 23.13 -9.45
C LEU A 358 3.41 21.65 -9.11
N GLY A 359 2.48 20.95 -8.45
CA GLY A 359 2.72 19.58 -7.98
C GLY A 359 3.88 19.53 -6.98
N GLY A 360 4.73 18.49 -7.08
CA GLY A 360 5.89 18.34 -6.19
C GLY A 360 6.93 19.47 -6.29
N MET A 361 7.00 20.20 -7.41
CA MET A 361 7.94 21.33 -7.57
C MET A 361 7.67 22.48 -6.59
N ARG A 362 6.48 22.54 -5.98
CA ARG A 362 6.12 23.55 -4.98
C ARG A 362 7.12 23.60 -3.83
N PHE A 363 7.59 22.44 -3.37
CA PHE A 363 8.52 22.33 -2.23
C PHE A 363 9.88 22.91 -2.59
N VAL A 364 10.39 22.58 -3.77
CA VAL A 364 11.69 23.09 -4.27
C VAL A 364 11.66 24.62 -4.42
N VAL A 365 10.57 25.16 -4.96
CA VAL A 365 10.43 26.61 -5.16
C VAL A 365 10.35 27.35 -3.83
N THR A 366 9.49 26.90 -2.91
CA THR A 366 9.35 27.53 -1.59
C THR A 366 10.63 27.41 -0.76
N PHE A 367 11.30 26.26 -0.81
CA PHE A 367 12.61 26.10 -0.17
C PHE A 367 13.65 27.07 -0.73
N GLY A 368 13.74 27.21 -2.05
CA GLY A 368 14.65 28.17 -2.68
C GLY A 368 14.36 29.61 -2.27
N GLN A 369 13.07 29.97 -2.12
CA GLN A 369 12.66 31.28 -1.63
C GLN A 369 13.15 31.52 -0.20
N HIS A 370 12.92 30.57 0.71
CA HIS A 370 13.43 30.66 2.08
C HIS A 370 14.96 30.79 2.08
N LEU A 371 15.67 29.94 1.36
CA LEU A 371 17.13 29.97 1.32
C LEU A 371 17.70 31.33 0.87
N LEU A 372 17.07 31.98 -0.11
CA LEU A 372 17.55 33.24 -0.71
C LEU A 372 17.11 34.49 0.05
N ILE A 373 15.90 34.48 0.61
CA ILE A 373 15.23 35.70 1.10
C ILE A 373 15.09 35.71 2.63
N THR A 374 14.85 34.55 3.26
CA THR A 374 14.45 34.46 4.67
C THR A 374 15.45 33.62 5.47
N ARG A 375 16.06 34.20 6.51
CA ARG A 375 16.91 33.44 7.44
C ARG A 375 16.26 33.39 8.82
N LYS A 376 15.07 32.77 8.88
CA LYS A 376 14.33 32.60 10.12
C LYS A 376 15.13 31.67 11.04
N GLU A 377 15.25 32.07 12.29
CA GLU A 377 15.80 31.24 13.37
C GLU A 377 14.65 30.55 14.11
N TYR A 378 14.89 29.31 14.50
CA TYR A 378 13.95 28.43 15.18
C TYR A 378 14.55 27.96 16.51
N PRO A 379 14.62 28.84 17.52
CA PRO A 379 15.05 28.47 18.85
C PRO A 379 13.99 27.63 19.57
N GLY A 380 14.44 26.60 20.29
CA GLY A 380 13.57 25.79 21.12
C GLY A 380 14.31 24.63 21.79
N THR A 381 13.52 23.72 22.35
CA THR A 381 14.01 22.52 23.02
C THR A 381 13.24 21.29 22.55
N VAL A 382 13.98 20.25 22.22
CA VAL A 382 13.47 18.92 21.88
C VAL A 382 13.93 17.93 22.94
N TRP A 383 12.98 17.20 23.53
CA TRP A 383 13.27 16.04 24.36
C TRP A 383 12.88 14.78 23.61
N TYR A 384 13.68 13.72 23.76
CA TYR A 384 13.37 12.42 23.18
C TYR A 384 13.77 11.30 24.14
N LEU A 385 13.03 10.19 24.05
CA LEU A 385 13.35 8.99 24.80
C LEU A 385 14.54 8.27 24.15
N GLU A 386 15.63 8.07 24.88
CA GLU A 386 16.82 7.36 24.41
C GLU A 386 16.46 5.89 24.11
N ASP A 387 16.80 5.43 22.90
CA ASP A 387 16.68 4.02 22.52
C ASP A 387 17.83 3.22 23.16
N GLU A 388 17.49 2.22 23.98
CA GLU A 388 18.46 1.32 24.60
C GLU A 388 19.00 0.34 23.55
N GLN A 389 20.27 0.48 23.18
CA GLN A 389 20.89 -0.40 22.20
C GLN A 389 20.84 -1.86 22.65
N GLY A 390 20.21 -2.72 21.84
CA GLY A 390 20.04 -4.14 22.14
C GLY A 390 18.82 -4.46 23.02
N GLY A 391 17.96 -3.48 23.31
CA GLY A 391 16.67 -3.70 23.96
C GLY A 391 15.71 -4.56 23.14
N ALA A 392 14.74 -5.17 23.81
CA ALA A 392 13.66 -5.89 23.15
C ALA A 392 12.82 -4.93 22.31
N GLU A 393 12.33 -5.38 21.16
CA GLU A 393 11.43 -4.55 20.36
C GLU A 393 10.14 -4.22 21.14
N PRO A 394 9.55 -3.03 20.93
CA PRO A 394 8.29 -2.66 21.56
C PRO A 394 7.19 -3.68 21.27
N LEU A 395 6.29 -3.93 22.22
CA LEU A 395 5.15 -4.82 21.99
C LEU A 395 4.19 -4.20 20.96
N ARG A 396 3.58 -5.04 20.11
CA ARG A 396 2.60 -4.60 19.12
C ARG A 396 1.30 -4.20 19.83
N TYR A 397 0.69 -3.12 19.37
CA TYR A 397 -0.49 -2.54 20.00
C TYR A 397 -1.62 -3.56 20.15
N PHE A 398 -1.91 -4.32 19.10
CA PHE A 398 -3.00 -5.30 19.10
C PHE A 398 -2.74 -6.54 19.97
N ASP A 399 -1.51 -6.78 20.40
CA ASP A 399 -1.16 -7.91 21.27
C ASP A 399 -1.39 -7.59 22.75
N VAL A 400 -1.35 -6.30 23.13
CA VAL A 400 -1.40 -5.86 24.53
C VAL A 400 -2.63 -5.01 24.88
N HIS A 401 -3.43 -4.59 23.90
CA HIS A 401 -4.66 -3.82 24.14
C HIS A 401 -5.90 -4.65 23.86
N ASP A 402 -6.87 -4.56 24.77
CA ASP A 402 -8.19 -5.17 24.62
C ASP A 402 -8.92 -4.53 23.41
N PRO A 403 -9.31 -5.30 22.38
CA PRO A 403 -10.09 -4.76 21.25
C PRO A 403 -11.46 -4.19 21.65
N ALA A 404 -11.99 -4.53 22.82
CA ALA A 404 -13.23 -3.97 23.36
C ALA A 404 -13.03 -2.62 24.09
N SER A 405 -11.78 -2.19 24.31
CA SER A 405 -11.51 -0.92 24.96
C SER A 405 -11.96 0.26 24.09
N THR A 406 -12.65 1.21 24.72
CA THR A 406 -13.04 2.49 24.14
C THR A 406 -12.05 3.62 24.46
N GLU A 407 -11.08 3.37 25.34
CA GLU A 407 -10.05 4.36 25.69
C GLU A 407 -9.18 4.68 24.47
N ARG A 408 -8.73 5.92 24.34
CA ARG A 408 -7.81 6.32 23.27
C ARG A 408 -6.40 5.82 23.58
N PRO A 409 -5.51 5.69 22.57
CA PRO A 409 -4.11 5.36 22.83
C PRO A 409 -3.50 6.32 23.85
N GLY A 410 -2.99 5.77 24.96
CA GLY A 410 -2.43 6.54 26.07
C GLY A 410 -1.02 7.05 25.81
N PHE A 411 -0.59 8.06 26.55
CA PHE A 411 0.75 8.67 26.46
C PHE A 411 1.67 8.18 27.58
N ASP A 412 1.63 6.88 27.90
CA ASP A 412 2.28 6.31 29.07
C ASP A 412 3.79 6.61 29.17
N LEU A 413 4.52 6.65 28.05
CA LEU A 413 5.95 6.98 28.05
C LEU A 413 6.20 8.45 28.37
N VAL A 414 5.28 9.32 27.96
CA VAL A 414 5.36 10.78 28.15
C VAL A 414 4.85 11.16 29.54
N ASP A 415 3.72 10.61 29.98
CA ASP A 415 3.05 10.95 31.24
C ASP A 415 3.79 10.39 32.46
N ASN A 416 4.40 9.20 32.34
CA ASN A 416 5.25 8.64 33.39
C ASN A 416 6.66 9.25 33.43
N SER A 417 6.89 10.44 32.84
CA SER A 417 8.19 11.13 32.92
C SER A 417 8.34 12.06 34.12
N ALA A 418 7.31 12.24 34.95
CA ALA A 418 7.31 13.14 36.11
C ALA A 418 7.54 12.42 37.46
N GLU A 419 8.66 12.75 38.12
CA GLU A 419 9.07 12.69 39.56
C GLU A 419 8.65 11.53 40.50
N ASN A 420 7.79 10.58 40.11
CA ASN A 420 7.43 9.38 40.89
C ASN A 420 7.31 8.11 40.03
N ALA A 421 7.86 8.12 38.83
CA ALA A 421 7.86 6.95 37.98
C ALA A 421 8.95 5.97 38.41
N ASP A 422 8.54 4.72 38.60
CA ASP A 422 9.41 3.56 38.61
C ASP A 422 10.40 3.67 37.43
N GLU A 423 11.70 3.81 37.72
CA GLU A 423 12.76 3.95 36.70
C GLU A 423 12.75 2.79 35.68
N SER A 424 12.06 1.68 36.00
CA SER A 424 11.81 0.57 35.07
C SER A 424 10.80 0.83 33.95
N LYS A 425 10.05 1.96 33.96
CA LYS A 425 8.97 2.22 32.99
C LYS A 425 9.12 3.49 32.13
N GLY A 426 9.84 4.51 32.60
CA GLY A 426 9.90 5.83 31.95
C GLY A 426 11.04 6.06 30.95
N GLY A 427 12.06 5.18 30.96
CA GLY A 427 13.28 5.28 30.17
C GLY A 427 14.05 6.60 30.35
N LYS A 428 15.23 6.70 29.72
CA LYS A 428 16.11 7.88 29.87
C LYS A 428 15.80 8.93 28.81
N TRP A 429 15.40 10.12 29.23
CA TRP A 429 15.16 11.25 28.33
C TRP A 429 16.44 12.03 28.05
N LYS A 430 16.65 12.40 26.79
CA LYS A 430 17.71 13.32 26.34
C LYS A 430 17.11 14.62 25.85
N GLU A 431 17.91 15.67 25.90
CA GLU A 431 17.53 17.03 25.52
C GLU A 431 18.48 17.59 24.47
N ILE A 432 17.90 18.29 23.48
CA ILE A 432 18.61 19.12 22.51
C ILE A 432 17.99 20.51 22.58
N THR A 433 18.76 21.50 23.02
CA THR A 433 18.32 22.90 23.13
C THR A 433 19.17 23.79 22.23
N GLY A 434 18.54 24.74 21.55
CA GLY A 434 19.23 25.75 20.74
C GLY A 434 18.46 26.11 19.48
N ASN A 435 19.19 26.57 18.47
CA ASN A 435 18.61 26.95 17.18
C ASN A 435 18.56 25.76 16.23
N PHE A 436 17.46 25.58 15.53
CA PHE A 436 17.25 24.48 14.57
C PHE A 436 17.10 25.02 13.15
N HIS A 437 17.61 24.28 12.17
CA HIS A 437 17.28 24.50 10.76
C HIS A 437 16.24 23.50 10.27
N ILE A 438 16.35 22.25 10.69
CA ILE A 438 15.47 21.15 10.33
C ILE A 438 15.17 20.34 11.58
N LEU A 439 13.88 20.11 11.84
CA LEU A 439 13.40 19.05 12.72
C LEU A 439 12.30 18.29 11.98
N TRP A 440 12.59 17.04 11.59
CA TRP A 440 11.67 16.21 10.82
C TRP A 440 11.58 14.83 11.45
N ILE A 441 10.45 14.53 12.07
CA ILE A 441 10.21 13.28 12.80
C ILE A 441 9.39 12.37 11.91
N MET A 442 9.94 11.21 11.55
CA MET A 442 9.33 10.29 10.57
C MET A 442 8.89 8.97 11.20
N ASN A 443 7.72 8.48 10.81
CA ASN A 443 7.28 7.10 11.06
C ASN A 443 7.78 6.14 9.97
N VAL A 444 8.03 6.65 8.76
CA VAL A 444 8.35 5.86 7.58
C VAL A 444 9.56 6.41 6.84
N THR A 445 10.08 5.64 5.89
CA THR A 445 11.32 5.97 5.18
C THR A 445 11.26 7.28 4.38
N HIS A 446 10.15 7.55 3.70
CA HIS A 446 10.02 8.65 2.75
C HIS A 446 8.94 9.65 3.18
N ALA A 447 9.24 10.94 3.08
CA ALA A 447 8.25 12.01 3.19
C ALA A 447 7.61 12.38 1.84
N ALA A 448 8.30 12.09 0.75
CA ALA A 448 7.83 12.21 -0.62
C ALA A 448 8.59 11.22 -1.53
N ALA A 449 8.18 11.09 -2.79
CA ALA A 449 8.83 10.18 -3.73
C ALA A 449 10.32 10.50 -3.98
N ASP A 450 10.73 11.73 -3.71
CA ASP A 450 12.07 12.31 -3.81
C ASP A 450 12.64 12.76 -2.46
N ALA A 451 12.03 12.35 -1.34
CA ALA A 451 12.53 12.68 0.00
C ALA A 451 12.71 11.41 0.85
N PHE A 452 13.86 10.73 0.74
CA PHE A 452 14.20 9.53 1.51
C PHE A 452 14.87 9.93 2.85
N VAL A 453 14.04 10.41 3.78
CA VAL A 453 14.43 11.08 5.03
C VAL A 453 14.95 10.13 6.10
N ALA A 454 14.34 8.94 6.26
CA ALA A 454 14.73 7.99 7.31
C ALA A 454 15.18 6.64 6.72
N PRO A 455 16.40 6.54 6.15
CA PRO A 455 16.97 5.27 5.72
C PRO A 455 17.07 4.30 6.89
N GLY A 456 16.33 3.19 6.82
CA GLY A 456 16.31 2.15 7.86
C GLY A 456 15.04 2.09 8.70
N ALA A 457 14.14 3.08 8.58
CA ALA A 457 12.80 2.98 9.16
C ALA A 457 12.03 1.80 8.55
N LYS A 458 11.28 1.07 9.38
CA LYS A 458 10.30 0.07 8.94
C LYS A 458 8.90 0.60 9.18
N LEU A 459 7.91 -0.04 8.59
CA LEU A 459 6.52 0.35 8.81
C LEU A 459 6.04 0.06 10.24
N ASP A 460 6.62 -0.92 10.93
CA ASP A 460 6.11 -1.47 12.19
C ASP A 460 7.20 -1.81 13.23
N ASP A 461 8.28 -1.04 13.29
CA ASP A 461 9.37 -1.28 14.25
C ASP A 461 9.12 -0.70 15.65
N GLY A 462 8.11 0.16 15.78
CA GLY A 462 7.69 0.82 17.01
C GLY A 462 8.50 2.08 17.33
N TYR A 463 9.04 2.77 16.33
CA TYR A 463 9.89 3.95 16.52
C TYR A 463 9.57 5.10 15.57
N ASN A 464 9.94 6.29 16.00
CA ASN A 464 10.07 7.47 15.17
C ASN A 464 11.56 7.79 14.94
N TYR A 465 11.82 8.44 13.81
CA TYR A 465 13.16 8.81 13.36
C TYR A 465 13.23 10.32 13.23
N ILE A 466 13.89 10.98 14.18
CA ILE A 466 14.09 12.43 14.20
C ILE A 466 15.32 12.75 13.34
N MET A 467 15.09 13.27 12.14
CA MET A 467 16.13 13.97 11.37
C MET A 467 16.28 15.37 11.94
N VAL A 468 17.44 15.66 12.50
CA VAL A 468 17.74 16.96 13.12
C VAL A 468 18.97 17.59 12.50
N LEU A 469 18.86 18.89 12.22
CA LEU A 469 19.98 19.77 11.89
C LEU A 469 19.97 20.94 12.86
N HIS A 470 20.82 20.85 13.88
CA HIS A 470 20.93 21.78 15.02
C HIS A 470 22.15 22.68 14.86
N GLY A 471 22.00 23.94 15.27
CA GLY A 471 23.03 24.97 15.13
C GLY A 471 22.92 25.73 13.81
N ASP A 472 23.94 26.52 13.52
CA ASP A 472 23.98 27.39 12.34
C ASP A 472 24.74 26.74 11.18
N HIS A 473 24.07 26.60 10.03
CA HIS A 473 24.68 26.04 8.83
C HIS A 473 24.74 27.05 7.67
N PRO A 474 25.84 27.06 6.88
CA PRO A 474 25.91 27.82 5.65
C PRO A 474 24.96 27.23 4.59
N ARG A 475 24.39 28.10 3.74
CA ARG A 475 23.45 27.72 2.67
C ARG A 475 23.93 26.57 1.78
N LYS A 476 25.22 26.53 1.47
CA LYS A 476 25.82 25.47 0.64
C LYS A 476 25.67 24.10 1.30
N GLN A 477 25.82 24.02 2.61
CA GLN A 477 25.67 22.78 3.36
C GLN A 477 24.20 22.37 3.44
N LEU A 478 23.28 23.31 3.66
CA LEU A 478 21.84 23.04 3.61
C LEU A 478 21.41 22.46 2.24
N ILE A 479 21.89 23.05 1.14
CA ILE A 479 21.64 22.52 -0.21
C ILE A 479 22.21 21.10 -0.36
N ALA A 480 23.44 20.86 0.11
CA ALA A 480 24.08 19.55 0.00
C ALA A 480 23.30 18.47 0.76
N ILE A 481 22.94 18.73 2.01
CA ILE A 481 22.13 17.83 2.85
C ILE A 481 20.81 17.51 2.16
N LEU A 482 20.05 18.52 1.73
CA LEU A 482 18.74 18.31 1.11
C LEU A 482 18.83 17.58 -0.23
N THR A 483 19.84 17.86 -1.05
CA THR A 483 20.09 17.10 -2.29
C THR A 483 20.43 15.64 -1.98
N ALA A 484 21.14 15.39 -0.88
CA ALA A 484 21.49 14.04 -0.44
C ALA A 484 20.28 13.27 0.15
N ILE A 485 19.23 13.95 0.63
CA ILE A 485 17.97 13.31 1.08
C ILE A 485 17.30 12.53 -0.05
N GLU A 486 17.37 13.00 -1.30
CA GLU A 486 16.74 12.30 -2.44
C GLU A 486 17.16 10.83 -2.57
N ASN A 487 18.38 10.52 -2.13
CA ASN A 487 18.98 9.19 -2.21
C ASN A 487 19.30 8.59 -0.84
N GLY A 488 18.85 9.21 0.26
CA GLY A 488 19.11 8.75 1.62
C GLY A 488 20.57 8.84 2.07
N LYS A 489 21.37 9.72 1.44
CA LYS A 489 22.82 9.88 1.72
C LYS A 489 23.14 11.06 2.63
N HIS A 490 22.15 11.79 3.09
CA HIS A 490 22.33 12.98 3.92
C HIS A 490 23.00 12.66 5.26
N LEU A 491 22.97 11.41 5.74
CA LEU A 491 23.70 10.97 6.94
C LEU A 491 25.21 10.83 6.73
N GLU A 492 25.68 10.85 5.48
CA GLU A 492 27.12 10.94 5.17
C GLU A 492 27.64 12.37 5.38
N GLU A 493 26.75 13.37 5.50
CA GLU A 493 27.08 14.75 5.83
C GLU A 493 27.26 14.89 7.36
N THR A 494 28.29 15.62 7.80
CA THR A 494 28.76 15.58 9.21
C THR A 494 27.76 16.04 10.26
N ASP A 495 26.77 16.86 9.86
CA ASP A 495 25.95 17.61 10.80
C ASP A 495 24.49 17.14 10.85
N ALA A 496 24.06 16.31 9.88
CA ALA A 496 22.73 15.73 9.89
C ALA A 496 22.71 14.50 10.81
N GLN A 497 21.80 14.50 11.79
CA GLN A 497 21.64 13.36 12.70
C GLN A 497 20.28 12.72 12.49
N LEU A 498 20.23 11.39 12.60
CA LEU A 498 18.99 10.62 12.62
C LEU A 498 18.89 9.89 13.95
N ILE A 499 17.97 10.35 14.79
CA ILE A 499 17.77 9.83 16.15
C ILE A 499 16.52 8.97 16.17
N ARG A 500 16.69 7.69 16.56
CA ARG A 500 15.58 6.78 16.77
C ARG A 500 15.00 6.96 18.18
N THR A 501 13.69 7.06 18.32
CA THR A 501 13.01 7.25 19.62
C THR A 501 11.59 6.69 19.61
N ARG A 502 11.00 6.47 20.79
CA ARG A 502 9.59 6.05 20.94
C ARG A 502 8.66 7.17 21.40
N ALA A 503 9.22 8.24 21.92
CA ALA A 503 8.45 9.38 22.40
C ALA A 503 9.31 10.64 22.33
N PHE A 504 8.67 11.77 22.05
CA PHE A 504 9.33 13.06 21.98
C PHE A 504 8.45 14.16 22.59
N LYS A 505 9.09 15.26 22.96
CA LYS A 505 8.47 16.52 23.33
C LYS A 505 9.18 17.63 22.59
N LEU A 506 8.45 18.64 22.13
CA LEU A 506 9.02 19.84 21.54
C LEU A 506 8.38 21.05 22.22
N LYS A 507 9.23 22.02 22.56
CA LYS A 507 8.82 23.36 22.93
C LYS A 507 9.53 24.36 22.03
N THR A 508 8.78 25.10 21.23
CA THR A 508 9.32 26.23 20.48
C THR A 508 9.42 27.45 21.41
N ASP A 509 10.49 28.23 21.29
CA ASP A 509 10.59 29.50 22.01
C ASP A 509 9.74 30.59 21.34
N ARG A 510 9.40 30.36 20.07
CA ARG A 510 8.58 31.21 19.23
C ARG A 510 7.16 30.66 19.12
N PRO A 511 6.14 31.39 19.61
CA PRO A 511 4.75 30.92 19.56
C PRO A 511 4.15 30.98 18.15
N ASP A 512 4.78 31.71 17.22
CA ASP A 512 4.36 31.89 15.83
C ASP A 512 5.01 30.87 14.87
N ASP A 513 5.84 29.96 15.38
CA ASP A 513 6.42 28.91 14.57
C ASP A 513 5.36 27.92 14.09
N LEU A 514 5.46 27.56 12.81
CA LEU A 514 4.57 26.59 12.19
C LEU A 514 5.01 25.18 12.58
N LEU A 515 4.04 24.37 13.01
CA LEU A 515 4.19 22.94 13.23
C LEU A 515 3.27 22.21 12.25
N CYS A 516 3.70 21.05 11.78
CA CYS A 516 2.97 20.25 10.81
C CYS A 516 2.90 18.80 11.26
N VAL A 517 1.75 18.15 11.09
CA VAL A 517 1.55 16.70 11.24
C VAL A 517 0.94 16.16 9.95
N ASP A 518 1.64 15.23 9.28
CA ASP A 518 1.21 14.59 8.03
C ASP A 518 0.78 15.58 6.91
N GLY A 519 1.35 16.79 6.88
CA GLY A 519 1.01 17.85 5.92
C GLY A 519 -0.01 18.87 6.42
N GLU A 520 -0.57 18.70 7.62
CA GLU A 520 -1.61 19.55 8.20
C GLU A 520 -1.06 20.41 9.34
N VAL A 521 -1.52 21.66 9.43
CA VAL A 521 -1.08 22.61 10.46
C VAL A 521 -1.47 22.10 11.86
N PHE A 522 -0.53 22.16 12.80
CA PHE A 522 -0.76 21.82 14.19
C PHE A 522 -0.37 22.97 15.12
N GLU A 523 -1.16 23.20 16.18
CA GLU A 523 -0.91 24.33 17.08
C GLU A 523 0.23 24.03 18.07
N GLY A 524 1.21 24.94 18.16
CA GLY A 524 2.26 24.96 19.17
C GLY A 524 1.92 25.84 20.38
N PRO A 525 2.93 26.30 21.16
CA PRO A 525 4.37 26.05 21.01
C PRO A 525 4.86 24.75 21.64
N TYR A 526 4.01 24.05 22.40
CA TYR A 526 4.37 22.81 23.10
C TYR A 526 3.60 21.62 22.54
N VAL A 527 4.32 20.57 22.18
CA VAL A 527 3.76 19.34 21.62
C VAL A 527 4.47 18.11 22.17
N GLU A 528 3.73 17.01 22.26
CA GLU A 528 4.22 15.73 22.74
C GLU A 528 3.79 14.63 21.77
N GLY A 529 4.70 13.71 21.48
CA GLY A 529 4.46 12.60 20.56
C GLY A 529 4.82 11.26 21.17
N GLN A 530 4.02 10.24 20.90
CA GLN A 530 4.32 8.85 21.26
C GLN A 530 3.93 7.90 20.14
N VAL A 531 4.85 6.99 19.78
CA VAL A 531 4.59 5.95 18.78
C VAL A 531 3.87 4.75 19.39
N HIS A 532 2.90 4.24 18.64
CA HIS A 532 2.16 3.02 18.95
C HIS A 532 2.48 1.97 17.89
N ARG A 533 3.23 0.94 18.29
CA ARG A 533 3.71 -0.07 17.36
C ARG A 533 2.55 -0.82 16.72
N GLY A 534 2.41 -0.78 15.41
CA GLY A 534 1.40 -1.56 14.69
C GLY A 534 -0.07 -1.20 14.98
N LEU A 535 -0.35 0.06 15.36
CA LEU A 535 -1.71 0.52 15.65
C LEU A 535 -2.60 0.60 14.40
N GLY A 536 -2.04 0.81 13.21
CA GLY A 536 -2.76 0.83 11.93
C GLY A 536 -2.51 -0.44 11.11
N ARG A 537 -3.23 -0.62 9.99
CA ARG A 537 -2.93 -1.66 8.99
C ARG A 537 -2.96 -1.12 7.57
N ILE A 538 -1.93 -1.35 6.77
CA ILE A 538 -1.84 -0.97 5.36
C ILE A 538 -1.64 -2.19 4.46
N ILE A 539 -2.20 -2.17 3.25
CA ILE A 539 -1.91 -3.23 2.28
C ILE A 539 -0.54 -3.01 1.65
N THR A 540 0.33 -4.01 1.75
CA THR A 540 1.67 -4.02 1.14
C THR A 540 2.01 -5.40 0.59
N LEU A 541 3.02 -5.48 -0.29
CA LEU A 541 3.66 -6.76 -0.58
C LEU A 541 4.64 -7.07 0.56
N PRO A 542 4.79 -8.36 0.94
CA PRO A 542 5.87 -8.73 1.84
C PRO A 542 7.21 -8.31 1.23
N PRO A 543 8.18 -7.87 2.05
CA PRO A 543 9.52 -7.62 1.54
C PRO A 543 10.03 -8.88 0.84
N PRO A 544 10.77 -8.76 -0.27
CA PRO A 544 11.31 -9.91 -0.97
C PRO A 544 12.12 -10.73 0.04
N HIS A 545 11.67 -11.96 0.34
CA HIS A 545 12.29 -12.83 1.34
C HIS A 545 13.82 -12.76 1.24
N THR A 546 14.47 -12.28 2.31
CA THR A 546 15.65 -12.99 2.77
C THR A 546 15.13 -14.39 3.07
N ALA A 547 15.49 -15.35 2.23
CA ALA A 547 15.17 -16.75 2.50
C ALA A 547 15.80 -17.10 3.86
N THR A 548 15.03 -16.99 4.94
CA THR A 548 15.33 -17.70 6.18
C THR A 548 15.20 -19.16 5.79
N LYS A 549 16.35 -19.77 5.49
CA LYS A 549 16.48 -21.23 5.55
C LYS A 549 15.83 -21.64 6.88
N PRO A 550 14.97 -22.67 6.92
CA PRO A 550 14.55 -23.22 8.19
C PRO A 550 15.83 -23.54 8.96
N THR A 551 16.00 -22.89 10.11
CA THR A 551 17.03 -23.27 11.07
C THR A 551 16.86 -24.76 11.29
N ALA A 552 17.82 -25.54 10.82
CA ALA A 552 17.90 -26.94 11.15
C ALA A 552 17.83 -27.02 12.66
N GLU A 553 16.79 -27.70 13.16
CA GLU A 553 16.72 -28.14 14.53
C GLU A 553 18.08 -28.78 14.86
N ALA A 554 18.73 -28.23 15.88
CA ALA A 554 19.90 -28.87 16.47
C ALA A 554 19.42 -30.15 17.15
N THR A 555 19.35 -31.24 16.38
CA THR A 555 19.39 -32.59 16.92
C THR A 555 20.84 -32.95 17.23
N SER A 556 21.03 -33.35 18.49
CA SER A 556 22.24 -33.80 19.21
C SER A 556 23.15 -32.74 19.80
#